data_AF-A0A0B7NFH3-F1
#
_entry.id   AF-A0A0B7NFH3-F1
#
_cell.length_a   1.000
_cell.length_b   1.000
_cell.length_c   1.000
_cell.angle_alpha   90.00
_cell.angle_beta   90.00
_cell.angle_gamma   90.00
#
_symmetry.space_group_name_H-M   'P 1'
#
loop_
_entity.id
_entity.type
_entity.pdbx_description
1 polymer ?
#
loop_
_entity_poly.entity_id
_entity_poly.type
_entity_poly.pdbx_seq_one_letter_code
_entity_poly.pdbx_strand_id
1 'polypeptide(L)'
;MIFYRTLVFIANSQDHFKLQDHNCPSLKDPSMDIRVPVCPICDKPVPIKRGDDPNIRMNQHIQSNCSDLEPKNDSKCRKKGCTTKMLVPMLCTECGLSFCVKHRLEVDHQCQGKPAKPTPLIKKTLFSSSNNSSNKQPQTSRLEMERQRRERANAANQRNQDIARLQAKAKQGKITDNEQIQLAKLLSLKDKDGKCIVC
;
A
#
# COMPACT_ATOMS: atom_id res chain seq x y z
N MET A 1 25.62 -29.63 41.86
CA MET A 1 26.76 -28.86 41.28
C MET A 1 27.04 -29.49 39.91
N ILE A 2 26.92 -28.88 38.74
CA ILE A 2 26.77 -27.49 38.28
C ILE A 2 25.93 -27.56 36.98
N PHE A 3 25.01 -26.60 36.82
CA PHE A 3 24.24 -26.35 35.61
C PHE A 3 25.13 -25.82 34.48
N TYR A 4 24.94 -26.30 33.24
CA TYR A 4 25.19 -25.46 32.06
C TYR A 4 23.98 -25.51 31.12
N ARG A 5 23.25 -24.39 31.12
CA ARG A 5 22.23 -24.01 30.14
C ARG A 5 22.93 -23.63 28.84
N THR A 6 22.48 -24.20 27.73
CA THR A 6 22.40 -23.48 26.45
C THR A 6 21.25 -24.05 25.64
N LEU A 7 20.04 -23.56 25.93
CA LEU A 7 18.99 -23.49 24.92
C LEU A 7 19.40 -22.39 23.95
N VAL A 8 19.85 -22.75 22.75
CA VAL A 8 19.91 -21.81 21.62
C VAL A 8 19.36 -22.51 20.38
N PHE A 9 18.13 -22.12 20.08
CA PHE A 9 17.53 -21.93 18.77
C PHE A 9 17.18 -23.16 17.93
N ILE A 10 15.87 -23.44 17.94
CA ILE A 10 15.08 -23.87 16.79
C ILE A 10 15.62 -23.18 15.53
N ALA A 11 16.40 -23.88 14.72
CA ALA A 11 16.75 -23.45 13.38
C ALA A 11 15.48 -23.59 12.55
N ASN A 12 14.79 -22.47 12.41
CA ASN A 12 13.67 -22.29 11.50
C ASN A 12 14.17 -22.61 10.09
N SER A 13 13.74 -23.75 9.54
CA SER A 13 14.11 -24.25 8.23
C SER A 13 13.47 -23.39 7.14
N GLN A 14 14.03 -22.22 6.89
CA GLN A 14 13.63 -21.28 5.83
C GLN A 14 14.80 -20.93 4.89
N ASP A 15 15.83 -21.76 4.84
CA ASP A 15 16.83 -21.66 3.78
C ASP A 15 16.40 -22.50 2.58
N HIS A 16 15.82 -21.82 1.59
CA HIS A 16 15.68 -22.37 0.26
C HIS A 16 17.11 -22.60 -0.27
N PHE A 17 17.53 -23.88 -0.35
CA PHE A 17 18.86 -24.29 -0.82
C PHE A 17 19.20 -23.57 -2.12
N LYS A 18 20.22 -22.70 -2.12
CA LYS A 18 20.52 -21.90 -3.31
C LYS A 18 21.07 -22.83 -4.37
N LEU A 19 20.85 -22.48 -5.64
CA LEU A 19 21.44 -23.19 -6.77
C LEU A 19 22.97 -23.33 -6.63
N GLN A 20 23.60 -22.38 -5.95
CA GLN A 20 25.03 -22.26 -5.69
C GLN A 20 25.55 -23.22 -4.60
N ASP A 21 24.67 -23.70 -3.72
CA ASP A 21 25.03 -24.51 -2.54
C ASP A 21 25.09 -26.01 -2.88
N HIS A 22 24.86 -26.38 -4.15
CA HIS A 22 24.98 -27.76 -4.63
C HIS A 22 25.75 -27.82 -5.96
N ASN A 23 26.52 -28.89 -6.15
CA ASN A 23 27.35 -29.08 -7.34
C ASN A 23 26.53 -29.75 -8.46
N CYS A 24 25.59 -29.01 -9.05
CA CYS A 24 24.80 -29.50 -10.18
C CYS A 24 25.62 -29.46 -11.47
N PRO A 25 25.71 -30.53 -12.26
CA PRO A 25 26.35 -30.48 -13.58
C PRO A 25 25.67 -29.45 -14.51
N SER A 26 24.41 -29.12 -14.24
CA SER A 26 23.60 -28.14 -14.97
C SER A 26 23.72 -26.70 -14.43
N LEU A 27 24.61 -26.43 -13.47
CA LEU A 27 24.77 -25.11 -12.81
C LEU A 27 25.04 -23.97 -13.81
N LYS A 28 25.69 -24.30 -14.93
CA LYS A 28 26.10 -23.34 -15.97
C LYS A 28 25.06 -23.14 -17.07
N ASP A 29 23.92 -23.82 -16.99
CA ASP A 29 22.85 -23.71 -18.00
C ASP A 29 21.67 -22.89 -17.44
N PRO A 30 21.55 -21.60 -17.81
CA PRO A 30 20.45 -20.75 -17.37
C PRO A 30 19.07 -21.25 -17.83
N SER A 31 19.01 -22.16 -18.80
CA SER A 31 17.74 -22.73 -19.28
C SER A 31 17.10 -23.71 -18.29
N MET A 32 17.86 -24.16 -17.28
CA MET A 32 17.43 -25.14 -16.31
C MET A 32 16.96 -24.53 -14.97
N ASP A 33 17.23 -23.25 -14.71
CA ASP A 33 16.68 -22.51 -13.55
C ASP A 33 15.30 -21.92 -13.88
N ILE A 34 14.24 -22.68 -13.62
CA ILE A 34 12.86 -22.23 -13.83
C ILE A 34 12.29 -21.77 -12.50
N ARG A 35 12.05 -20.46 -12.39
CA ARG A 35 11.37 -19.86 -11.24
C ARG A 35 9.89 -19.71 -11.53
N VAL A 36 9.07 -20.17 -10.59
CA VAL A 36 7.62 -20.07 -10.67
C VAL A 36 7.19 -18.74 -10.03
N PRO A 37 6.65 -17.77 -10.79
CA PRO A 37 6.16 -16.53 -10.23
C PRO A 37 4.84 -16.76 -9.47
N VAL A 38 4.63 -15.98 -8.43
CA VAL A 38 3.37 -15.92 -7.69
C VAL A 38 2.49 -14.85 -8.31
N CYS A 39 1.20 -15.16 -8.53
CA CYS A 39 0.25 -14.19 -9.05
C CYS A 39 -0.10 -13.13 -7.98
N PRO A 40 -0.05 -11.83 -8.28
CA PRO A 40 -0.37 -10.78 -7.31
C PRO A 40 -1.88 -10.62 -7.01
N ILE A 41 -2.76 -11.34 -7.71
CA ILE A 41 -4.22 -11.23 -7.54
C ILE A 41 -4.75 -12.35 -6.65
N CYS A 42 -4.28 -13.58 -6.86
CA CYS A 42 -4.76 -14.75 -6.15
C CYS A 42 -3.73 -15.39 -5.20
N ASP A 43 -2.50 -14.85 -5.16
CA ASP A 43 -1.36 -15.36 -4.39
C ASP A 43 -1.02 -16.84 -4.67
N LYS A 44 -1.48 -17.39 -5.79
CA LYS A 44 -1.16 -18.76 -6.21
C LYS A 44 0.07 -18.76 -7.12
N PRO A 45 0.95 -19.77 -6.97
CA PRO A 45 2.05 -19.97 -7.91
C PRO A 45 1.48 -20.32 -9.28
N VAL A 46 1.96 -19.66 -10.34
CA VAL A 46 1.50 -19.87 -11.71
C VAL A 46 2.51 -20.75 -12.46
N PRO A 47 2.19 -22.01 -12.77
CA PRO A 47 3.11 -22.90 -13.48
C PRO A 47 3.39 -22.42 -14.91
N ILE A 48 4.68 -22.29 -15.24
CA ILE A 48 5.17 -21.90 -16.58
C ILE A 48 5.80 -23.12 -17.25
N LYS A 49 5.55 -23.31 -18.56
CA LYS A 49 6.22 -24.35 -19.35
C LYS A 49 7.60 -23.88 -19.78
N ARG A 50 8.52 -24.82 -20.06
CA ARG A 50 9.86 -24.49 -20.54
C ARG A 50 9.77 -23.72 -21.86
N GLY A 51 10.33 -22.50 -21.90
CA GLY A 51 10.33 -21.64 -23.08
C GLY A 51 9.18 -20.62 -23.16
N ASP A 52 8.19 -20.70 -22.27
CA ASP A 52 7.12 -19.68 -22.19
C ASP A 52 7.59 -18.48 -21.37
N ASP A 53 7.23 -17.26 -21.81
CA ASP A 53 7.51 -16.05 -21.05
C ASP A 53 6.61 -15.96 -19.80
N PRO A 54 7.18 -15.68 -18.61
CA PRO A 54 6.43 -15.54 -17.37
C PRO A 54 5.29 -14.52 -17.44
N ASN A 55 5.48 -13.40 -18.16
CA ASN A 55 4.48 -12.34 -18.23
C ASN A 55 3.29 -12.77 -19.09
N ILE A 56 3.54 -13.44 -20.22
CA ILE A 56 2.47 -13.95 -21.09
C ILE A 56 1.63 -14.98 -20.33
N ARG A 57 2.30 -15.93 -19.66
CA ARG A 57 1.62 -16.98 -18.89
C ARG A 57 0.82 -16.41 -17.70
N MET A 58 1.35 -15.38 -17.04
CA MET A 58 0.67 -14.65 -15.97
C MET A 58 -0.55 -13.88 -16.51
N ASN A 59 -0.43 -13.20 -17.64
CA ASN A 59 -1.55 -12.50 -18.28
C ASN A 59 -2.67 -13.46 -18.68
N GLN A 60 -2.32 -14.62 -19.26
CA GLN A 60 -3.31 -15.65 -19.59
C GLN A 60 -4.02 -16.16 -18.34
N HIS A 61 -3.29 -16.37 -17.23
CA HIS A 61 -3.88 -16.76 -15.95
C HIS A 61 -4.86 -15.70 -15.42
N ILE A 62 -4.51 -14.41 -15.54
CA ILE A 62 -5.37 -13.28 -15.16
C ILE A 62 -6.65 -13.27 -15.99
N GLN A 63 -6.53 -13.45 -17.31
CA GLN A 63 -7.65 -13.44 -18.25
C GLN A 63 -8.55 -14.68 -18.14
N SER A 64 -8.01 -15.85 -17.75
CA SER A 64 -8.75 -17.11 -17.70
C SER A 64 -9.56 -17.33 -16.41
N ASN A 65 -10.07 -16.26 -15.79
CA ASN A 65 -10.64 -16.25 -14.44
C ASN A 65 -9.62 -16.74 -13.40
N CYS A 66 -8.68 -15.84 -13.05
CA CYS A 66 -7.68 -16.01 -12.00
C CYS A 66 -8.33 -16.34 -10.65
N SER A 67 -8.72 -17.61 -10.49
CA SER A 67 -9.40 -18.27 -9.39
C SER A 67 -10.28 -17.36 -8.53
N ASP A 68 -11.59 -17.42 -8.79
CA ASP A 68 -12.71 -17.01 -7.93
C ASP A 68 -12.33 -16.04 -6.81
N LEU A 69 -12.78 -14.80 -7.01
CA LEU A 69 -12.66 -13.62 -6.15
C LEU A 69 -13.26 -13.81 -4.74
N GLU A 70 -12.94 -14.89 -4.05
CA GLU A 70 -13.22 -15.07 -2.65
C GLU A 70 -12.03 -14.47 -1.90
N PRO A 71 -12.08 -13.18 -1.50
CA PRO A 71 -11.11 -12.67 -0.55
C PRO A 71 -11.20 -13.56 0.67
N LYS A 72 -10.10 -14.26 0.97
CA LYS A 72 -9.98 -15.24 2.06
C LYS A 72 -10.09 -14.64 3.47
N ASN A 73 -10.63 -13.44 3.57
CA ASN A 73 -10.76 -12.66 4.77
C ASN A 73 -12.24 -12.35 4.91
N ASP A 74 -12.93 -13.04 5.81
CA ASP A 74 -14.23 -12.63 6.31
C ASP A 74 -14.08 -11.31 7.10
N SER A 75 -13.86 -10.19 6.40
CA SER A 75 -13.69 -8.85 6.94
C SER A 75 -15.02 -8.26 7.39
N LYS A 76 -15.66 -8.97 8.33
CA LYS A 76 -16.88 -8.54 9.01
C LYS A 76 -16.51 -7.64 10.19
N CYS A 77 -17.33 -6.64 10.43
CA CYS A 77 -17.20 -5.80 11.62
C CYS A 77 -17.43 -6.64 12.89
N ARG A 78 -16.53 -6.55 13.87
CA ARG A 78 -16.65 -7.28 15.14
C ARG A 78 -17.61 -6.63 16.14
N LYS A 79 -18.10 -5.42 15.88
CA LYS A 79 -19.05 -4.72 16.76
C LYS A 79 -20.39 -5.47 16.82
N LYS A 80 -20.92 -5.65 18.03
CA LYS A 80 -22.24 -6.25 18.27
C LYS A 80 -23.31 -5.48 17.47
N GLY A 81 -24.08 -6.19 16.65
CA GLY A 81 -25.14 -5.61 15.82
C GLY A 81 -24.69 -5.02 14.47
N CYS A 82 -23.41 -5.10 14.11
CA CYS A 82 -22.93 -4.65 12.80
C CYS A 82 -22.61 -5.84 11.89
N THR A 83 -23.36 -5.99 10.79
CA THR A 83 -23.17 -7.06 9.79
C THR A 83 -22.45 -6.58 8.53
N THR A 84 -21.91 -5.35 8.55
CA THR A 84 -21.21 -4.76 7.41
C THR A 84 -19.94 -5.55 7.10
N LYS A 85 -19.86 -6.05 5.85
CA LYS A 85 -18.65 -6.61 5.26
C LYS A 85 -17.80 -5.48 4.69
N MET A 86 -16.49 -5.57 4.87
CA MET A 86 -15.52 -4.62 4.33
C MET A 86 -14.66 -5.31 3.29
N LEU A 87 -14.21 -4.57 2.28
CA LEU A 87 -13.24 -5.07 1.30
C LEU A 87 -11.82 -5.17 1.90
N VAL A 88 -11.47 -4.25 2.79
CA VAL A 88 -10.20 -4.22 3.51
C VAL A 88 -10.48 -4.20 5.02
N PRO A 89 -9.93 -5.13 5.82
CA PRO A 89 -10.12 -5.12 7.26
C PRO A 89 -9.37 -3.95 7.89
N MET A 90 -10.07 -3.07 8.61
CA MET A 90 -9.45 -2.01 9.41
C MET A 90 -9.26 -2.50 10.84
N LEU A 91 -8.02 -2.70 11.25
CA LEU A 91 -7.66 -3.19 12.58
C LEU A 91 -7.57 -2.03 13.58
N CYS A 92 -8.18 -2.19 14.75
CA CYS A 92 -7.98 -1.27 15.87
C CYS A 92 -6.59 -1.50 16.51
N THR A 93 -5.84 -0.44 16.78
CA THR A 93 -4.51 -0.51 17.44
C THR A 93 -4.58 -1.03 18.87
N GLU A 94 -5.68 -0.74 19.56
CA GLU A 94 -5.86 -1.08 20.97
C GLU A 94 -6.38 -2.50 21.18
N CYS A 95 -7.37 -2.97 20.42
CA CYS A 95 -7.91 -4.33 20.61
C CYS A 95 -7.52 -5.35 19.53
N GLY A 96 -6.92 -4.92 18.42
CA GLY A 96 -6.48 -5.81 17.33
C GLY A 96 -7.62 -6.44 16.51
N LEU A 97 -8.87 -6.01 16.72
CA LEU A 97 -10.05 -6.52 16.02
C LEU A 97 -10.40 -5.67 14.79
N SER A 98 -11.08 -6.28 13.81
CA SER A 98 -11.52 -5.62 12.57
C SER A 98 -12.88 -4.92 12.72
N PHE A 99 -12.95 -3.64 12.32
CA PHE A 99 -14.18 -2.84 12.37
C PHE A 99 -14.42 -2.05 11.09
N CYS A 100 -15.69 -1.80 10.74
CA CYS A 100 -16.06 -1.00 9.57
C CYS A 100 -15.66 0.48 9.68
N VAL A 101 -15.72 1.22 8.58
CA VAL A 101 -15.35 2.66 8.54
C VAL A 101 -16.11 3.49 9.59
N LYS A 102 -17.37 3.10 9.88
CA LYS A 102 -18.24 3.70 10.90
C LYS A 102 -17.85 3.33 12.33
N HIS A 103 -17.06 2.27 12.52
CA HIS A 103 -16.70 1.71 13.83
C HIS A 103 -15.19 1.63 14.05
N ARG A 104 -14.39 2.28 13.19
CA ARG A 104 -12.92 2.21 13.26
C ARG A 104 -12.35 2.92 14.50
N LEU A 105 -13.07 3.91 15.04
CA LEU A 105 -12.63 4.64 16.22
C LEU A 105 -13.00 3.87 17.49
N GLU A 106 -12.19 4.03 18.53
CA GLU A 106 -12.35 3.38 19.84
C GLU A 106 -13.72 3.63 20.48
N VAL A 107 -14.21 4.85 20.34
CA VAL A 107 -15.52 5.28 20.87
C VAL A 107 -16.68 4.57 20.18
N ASP A 108 -16.54 4.28 18.89
CA ASP A 108 -17.63 3.76 18.07
C ASP A 108 -17.86 2.26 18.28
N HIS A 109 -16.82 1.51 18.67
CA HIS A 109 -16.93 0.08 18.95
C HIS A 109 -16.82 -0.28 20.43
N GLN A 110 -16.76 0.72 21.32
CA GLN A 110 -16.57 0.55 22.76
C GLN A 110 -15.34 -0.34 23.02
N CYS A 111 -14.18 0.13 22.57
CA CYS A 111 -12.93 -0.63 22.64
C CYS A 111 -12.68 -1.16 24.05
N GLN A 112 -12.50 -2.47 24.19
CA GLN A 112 -12.19 -3.11 25.46
C GLN A 112 -10.67 -3.18 25.73
N GLY A 113 -9.86 -2.50 24.90
CA GLY A 113 -8.40 -2.56 24.96
C GLY A 113 -7.84 -3.92 24.54
N LYS A 114 -6.52 -4.11 24.70
CA LYS A 114 -5.86 -5.37 24.38
C LYS A 114 -6.46 -6.47 25.24
N PRO A 115 -6.91 -7.61 24.66
CA PRO A 115 -7.24 -8.76 25.48
C PRO A 115 -5.97 -9.15 26.22
N ALA A 116 -5.95 -8.90 27.54
CA ALA A 116 -4.84 -9.28 28.38
C ALA A 116 -4.65 -10.79 28.21
N LYS A 117 -3.54 -11.20 27.60
CA LYS A 117 -3.10 -12.59 27.72
C LYS A 117 -3.05 -12.87 29.24
N PRO A 118 -3.59 -14.01 29.73
CA PRO A 118 -3.49 -14.33 31.15
C PRO A 118 -2.01 -14.57 31.48
N THR A 119 -1.29 -13.53 31.86
CA THR A 119 0.00 -13.62 32.52
C THR A 119 -0.22 -13.57 34.02
N PRO A 120 0.40 -14.46 34.81
CA PRO A 120 0.18 -14.54 36.23
C PRO A 120 0.56 -13.23 36.93
N LEU A 121 -0.28 -12.85 37.88
CA LEU A 121 -0.25 -11.63 38.67
C LEU A 121 1.12 -11.43 39.34
N ILE A 122 1.80 -10.33 39.02
CA ILE A 122 2.76 -9.71 39.94
C ILE A 122 2.35 -8.25 40.11
N LYS A 123 1.81 -7.93 41.30
CA LYS A 123 1.65 -6.55 41.77
C LYS A 123 3.03 -5.94 41.97
N LYS A 124 3.26 -4.73 41.45
CA LYS A 124 4.12 -3.71 42.08
C LYS A 124 3.90 -2.31 41.48
N THR A 125 3.35 -1.47 42.34
CA THR A 125 3.66 -0.04 42.60
C THR A 125 3.61 1.00 41.49
N LEU A 126 2.76 1.99 41.73
CA LEU A 126 2.67 3.32 41.14
C LEU A 126 4.02 4.05 41.13
N PHE A 127 4.44 4.57 39.97
CA PHE A 127 5.20 5.83 39.86
C PHE A 127 4.89 6.49 38.52
N SER A 128 4.35 7.70 38.57
CA SER A 128 4.24 8.61 37.44
C SER A 128 5.64 9.09 37.05
N SER A 129 6.00 8.97 35.78
CA SER A 129 7.07 9.78 35.18
C SER A 129 6.83 9.89 33.68
N SER A 130 6.44 11.10 33.29
CA SER A 130 6.43 11.61 31.94
C SER A 130 7.73 11.27 31.22
N ASN A 131 7.64 10.72 30.01
CA ASN A 131 8.67 10.92 28.98
C ASN A 131 7.98 11.03 27.62
N ASN A 132 7.93 12.29 27.18
CA ASN A 132 7.43 12.77 25.91
C ASN A 132 8.40 12.37 24.79
N SER A 133 8.11 11.27 24.08
CA SER A 133 8.72 11.01 22.77
C SER A 133 7.92 11.76 21.71
N SER A 134 8.37 12.98 21.42
CA SER A 134 7.81 13.85 20.41
C SER A 134 7.92 13.19 19.03
N ASN A 135 6.79 12.67 18.55
CA ASN A 135 6.55 12.43 17.14
C ASN A 135 6.67 13.78 16.41
N LYS A 136 7.77 14.01 15.70
CA LYS A 136 7.94 15.21 14.88
C LYS A 136 6.96 15.18 13.70
N GLN A 137 5.73 15.62 13.93
CA GLN A 137 4.94 16.20 12.86
C GLN A 137 5.69 17.45 12.35
N PRO A 138 5.76 17.68 11.03
CA PRO A 138 6.29 18.94 10.53
C PRO A 138 5.30 20.04 10.96
N GLN A 139 5.68 20.84 11.96
CA GLN A 139 4.96 22.05 12.33
C GLN A 139 5.19 23.10 11.22
N THR A 140 4.61 22.89 10.04
CA THR A 140 4.53 23.95 9.04
C THR A 140 3.64 25.03 9.63
N SER A 141 4.20 26.23 9.84
CA SER A 141 3.47 27.34 10.45
C SER A 141 2.20 27.65 9.64
N ARG A 142 1.16 28.17 10.30
CA ARG A 142 -0.09 28.59 9.64
C ARG A 142 0.18 29.56 8.48
N LEU A 143 1.21 30.41 8.63
CA LEU A 143 1.69 31.34 7.60
C LEU A 143 2.26 30.61 6.38
N GLU A 144 3.01 29.52 6.59
CA GLU A 144 3.58 28.71 5.51
C GLU A 144 2.48 27.99 4.71
N MET A 145 1.45 27.45 5.37
CA MET A 145 0.30 26.87 4.66
C MET A 145 -0.49 27.90 3.85
N GLU A 146 -0.64 29.11 4.37
CA GLU A 146 -1.34 30.20 3.67
C GLU A 146 -0.54 30.68 2.44
N ARG A 147 0.79 30.77 2.58
CA ARG A 147 1.69 31.03 1.46
C ARG A 147 1.56 29.97 0.36
N GLN A 148 1.61 28.68 0.71
CA GLN A 148 1.48 27.59 -0.26
C GLN A 148 0.12 27.60 -0.97
N ARG A 149 -0.97 27.92 -0.27
CA ARG A 149 -2.29 28.07 -0.89
C ARG A 149 -2.31 29.19 -1.92
N ARG A 150 -1.70 30.33 -1.60
CA ARG A 150 -1.60 31.48 -2.51
C ARG A 150 -0.72 31.17 -3.72
N GLU A 151 0.41 30.50 -3.53
CA GLU A 151 1.30 30.07 -4.61
C GLU A 151 0.60 29.10 -5.57
N ARG A 152 -0.15 28.12 -5.06
CA ARG A 152 -0.96 27.21 -5.89
C ARG A 152 -2.04 27.96 -6.68
N ALA A 153 -2.73 28.91 -6.06
CA ALA A 153 -3.73 29.74 -6.74
C ALA A 153 -3.10 30.62 -7.84
N ASN A 154 -1.95 31.22 -7.57
CA ASN A 154 -1.20 32.01 -8.54
C ASN A 154 -0.70 31.15 -9.71
N ALA A 155 -0.16 29.96 -9.44
CA ALA A 155 0.27 29.02 -10.46
C ALA A 155 -0.91 28.53 -11.33
N ALA A 156 -2.08 28.28 -10.74
CA ALA A 156 -3.29 27.93 -11.49
C ALA A 156 -3.75 29.08 -12.40
N ASN A 157 -3.73 30.31 -11.91
CA ASN A 157 -4.07 31.50 -12.69
C ASN A 157 -3.08 31.73 -13.84
N GLN A 158 -1.78 31.56 -13.60
CA GLN A 158 -0.75 31.68 -14.62
C GLN A 158 -0.93 30.65 -15.74
N ARG A 159 -1.16 29.37 -15.39
CA ARG A 159 -1.46 28.31 -16.38
C ARG A 159 -2.70 28.63 -17.20
N ASN A 160 -3.76 29.14 -16.59
CA ASN A 160 -4.98 29.53 -17.31
C ASN A 160 -4.71 30.70 -18.29
N GLN A 161 -3.88 31.67 -17.91
CA GLN A 161 -3.47 32.76 -18.79
C GLN A 161 -2.62 32.26 -19.97
N ASP A 162 -1.68 31.35 -19.72
CA ASP A 162 -0.84 30.75 -20.76
C ASP A 162 -1.67 29.94 -21.76
N ILE A 163 -2.64 29.14 -21.27
CA ILE A 163 -3.61 28.42 -22.11
C ILE A 163 -4.39 29.42 -22.98
N ALA A 164 -4.94 30.49 -22.39
CA ALA A 164 -5.72 31.48 -23.15
C ALA A 164 -4.87 32.18 -24.23
N ARG A 165 -3.61 32.51 -23.92
CA ARG A 165 -2.67 33.13 -24.87
C ARG A 165 -2.36 32.20 -26.04
N LEU A 166 -2.03 30.93 -25.77
CA LEU A 166 -1.74 29.94 -26.81
C LEU A 166 -2.97 29.60 -27.64
N GLN A 167 -4.16 29.52 -27.02
CA GLN A 167 -5.43 29.35 -27.75
C GLN A 167 -5.76 30.53 -28.66
N ALA A 168 -5.49 31.77 -28.22
CA ALA A 168 -5.69 32.96 -29.06
C ALA A 168 -4.74 32.96 -30.27
N LYS A 169 -3.47 32.56 -30.07
CA LYS A 169 -2.51 32.37 -31.17
C LYS A 169 -2.94 31.28 -32.15
N ALA A 170 -3.47 30.16 -31.64
CA ALA A 170 -3.99 29.07 -32.46
C ALA A 170 -5.17 29.54 -33.32
N LYS A 171 -6.12 30.30 -32.74
CA LYS A 171 -7.26 30.88 -33.46
C LYS A 171 -6.84 31.86 -34.56
N GLN A 172 -5.72 32.54 -34.40
CA GLN A 172 -5.17 33.47 -35.39
C GLN A 172 -4.34 32.78 -36.49
N GLY A 173 -4.18 31.45 -36.44
CA GLY A 173 -3.42 30.68 -37.43
C GLY A 173 -1.91 30.94 -37.43
N LYS A 174 -1.37 31.56 -36.37
CA LYS A 174 0.06 31.93 -36.24
C LYS A 174 0.83 31.04 -35.25
N ILE A 175 0.29 29.86 -34.91
CA ILE A 175 0.88 28.98 -33.91
C ILE A 175 1.93 28.06 -34.54
N THR A 176 3.06 27.92 -33.87
CA THR A 176 4.11 26.96 -34.27
C THR A 176 3.81 25.56 -33.72
N ASP A 177 4.33 24.50 -34.36
CA ASP A 177 4.11 23.10 -33.93
C ASP A 177 4.53 22.89 -32.46
N ASN A 178 5.62 23.53 -32.03
CA ASN A 178 6.10 23.47 -30.65
C ASN A 178 5.11 24.12 -29.66
N GLU A 179 4.53 25.27 -30.01
CA GLU A 179 3.51 25.94 -29.21
C GLU A 179 2.20 25.14 -29.18
N GLN A 180 1.87 24.45 -30.27
CA GLN A 180 0.70 23.56 -30.34
C GLN A 180 0.85 22.36 -29.39
N ILE A 181 2.05 21.75 -29.34
CA ILE A 181 2.37 20.67 -28.39
C ILE A 181 2.31 21.19 -26.94
N GLN A 182 2.83 22.39 -26.68
CA GLN A 182 2.76 23.01 -25.35
C GLN A 182 1.31 23.24 -24.90
N LEU A 183 0.45 23.74 -25.79
CA LEU A 183 -0.97 23.92 -25.50
C LEU A 183 -1.66 22.60 -25.15
N ALA A 184 -1.41 21.54 -25.94
CA ALA A 184 -1.96 20.22 -25.67
C ALA A 184 -1.55 19.70 -24.29
N LYS A 185 -0.26 19.84 -23.93
CA LYS A 185 0.25 19.44 -22.61
C LYS A 185 -0.41 20.19 -21.46
N LEU A 186 -0.64 21.50 -21.61
CA LEU A 186 -1.29 22.31 -20.58
C LEU A 186 -2.78 21.95 -20.42
N LEU A 187 -3.48 21.61 -21.50
CA LEU A 187 -4.89 21.18 -21.45
C LEU A 187 -5.04 19.80 -20.78
N SER A 188 -4.18 18.82 -21.09
CA SER A 188 -4.23 17.48 -20.49
C SER A 188 -4.01 17.46 -18.97
N LEU A 189 -3.38 18.50 -18.40
CA LEU A 189 -3.23 18.63 -16.95
C LEU A 189 -4.50 19.16 -16.28
N LYS A 190 -5.32 19.93 -16.99
CA LYS A 190 -6.57 20.51 -16.47
C LYS A 190 -7.67 19.46 -16.32
N ASP A 191 -7.68 18.44 -17.17
CA ASP A 191 -8.69 17.37 -17.13
C ASP A 191 -8.51 16.42 -15.93
N LYS A 192 -7.35 16.45 -15.27
CA LYS A 192 -7.05 15.58 -14.11
C LYS A 192 -7.70 16.04 -12.81
N ASP A 193 -8.11 17.31 -12.72
CA ASP A 193 -8.75 17.87 -11.52
C ASP A 193 -10.26 17.57 -11.44
N GLY A 194 -10.84 16.91 -12.45
CA GLY A 194 -12.29 16.78 -12.64
C GLY A 194 -12.94 15.44 -12.33
N LYS A 195 -12.22 14.42 -11.84
CA LYS A 195 -12.84 13.11 -11.56
C LYS A 195 -12.23 12.36 -10.37
N CYS A 196 -12.40 12.93 -9.18
CA CYS A 196 -12.57 12.10 -7.99
C CYS A 196 -14.04 11.61 -7.99
N ILE A 197 -14.30 10.45 -8.60
CA ILE A 197 -15.48 9.67 -8.22
C ILE A 197 -15.15 9.14 -6.82
N VAL A 198 -15.53 9.90 -5.80
CA VAL A 198 -15.83 9.32 -4.49
C VAL A 198 -17.32 9.11 -4.49
N CYS A 199 -17.73 7.90 -4.84
CA CYS A 199 -19.03 7.33 -4.47
C CYS A 199 -18.74 6.13 -3.58
#